data_AF-A0A844WUH8-F1
#
_entry.id   AF-A0A844WUH8-F1
#
_cell.length_a   1.000
_cell.length_b   1.000
_cell.length_c   1.000
_cell.angle_alpha   90.00
_cell.angle_beta   90.00
_cell.angle_gamma   90.00
#
_symmetry.space_group_name_H-M   'P 1'
#
loop_
_entity.id
_entity.type
_entity.pdbx_description
1 polymer ?
#
loop_
_entity_poly.entity_id
_entity_poly.type
_entity_poly.pdbx_seq_one_letter_code
_entity_poly.pdbx_strand_id
1 'polypeptide(L)'
;MTVLILERDERIGDVWRRRPDSMRLFTPRAMNQLPGLIMVGDQKGYPDKHEVADYLEFYAQHNKLHVLLNKNVYSVEYNDQIYSLKTQDGETFQAKCLVNATGANQKVNVLDISRDISAEIQQLTIDQYQNPKQLSSQNIAIIGDGSGGRQVAKELAKTHNVTLFCGSPRPFAPQELFGINTDPRQKSGQKLPL
;
A
#
# COMPACT_ATOMS: atom_id res chain seq x y z
N MET A 1 14.40 -14.93 -23.66
CA MET A 1 13.04 -14.41 -23.45
C MET A 1 13.20 -12.97 -22.97
N THR A 2 12.66 -12.00 -23.69
CA THR A 2 12.76 -10.58 -23.31
C THR A 2 11.57 -10.23 -22.43
N VAL A 3 11.82 -9.62 -21.27
CA VAL A 3 10.77 -9.14 -20.37
C VAL A 3 10.77 -7.61 -20.42
N LEU A 4 9.59 -7.04 -20.58
CA LEU A 4 9.35 -5.60 -20.50
C LEU A 4 8.37 -5.33 -19.38
N ILE A 5 8.68 -4.38 -18.52
CA ILE A 5 7.82 -3.96 -17.41
C ILE A 5 7.32 -2.56 -17.71
N LEU A 6 6.01 -2.35 -17.64
CA LEU A 6 5.37 -1.06 -17.81
C LEU A 6 4.92 -0.56 -16.43
N GLU A 7 5.46 0.57 -15.99
CA GLU A 7 5.13 1.22 -14.73
C GLU A 7 4.44 2.55 -15.04
N ARG A 8 3.30 2.80 -14.40
CA ARG A 8 2.51 4.02 -14.62
C ARG A 8 3.14 5.24 -13.97
N ASP A 9 3.86 5.03 -12.86
CA ASP A 9 4.43 6.11 -12.06
C ASP A 9 5.74 6.64 -12.69
N GLU A 10 6.07 7.88 -12.34
CA GLU A 10 7.32 8.55 -12.76
C GLU A 10 8.56 7.88 -12.18
N ARG A 11 8.43 7.24 -11.01
CA ARG A 11 9.51 6.54 -10.33
C ARG A 11 9.03 5.21 -9.75
N ILE A 12 9.86 4.17 -9.88
CA ILE A 12 9.57 2.84 -9.32
C ILE A 12 9.33 2.97 -7.82
N GLY A 13 8.21 2.43 -7.35
CA GLY A 13 7.85 2.43 -5.94
C GLY A 13 7.05 3.64 -5.46
N ASP A 14 6.68 4.59 -6.32
CA ASP A 14 5.90 5.77 -5.88
C ASP A 14 4.53 5.44 -5.30
N VAL A 15 3.92 4.33 -5.71
CA VAL A 15 2.74 3.78 -5.03
C VAL A 15 2.95 3.58 -3.52
N TRP A 16 4.18 3.30 -3.09
CA TRP A 16 4.55 3.25 -1.67
C TRP A 16 4.79 4.63 -1.11
N ARG A 17 5.54 5.50 -1.79
CA ARG A 17 5.88 6.86 -1.31
C ARG A 17 4.66 7.73 -1.05
N ARG A 18 3.56 7.52 -1.78
CA ARG A 18 2.28 8.23 -1.61
C ARG A 18 1.43 7.76 -0.41
N ARG A 19 1.79 6.67 0.27
CA ARG A 19 1.04 6.19 1.46
C ARG A 19 1.25 7.11 2.66
N PRO A 20 0.38 7.02 3.71
CA PRO A 20 0.56 7.81 4.93
C PRO A 20 1.97 7.69 5.52
N ASP A 21 2.49 8.76 6.13
CA ASP A 21 3.86 8.85 6.64
C ASP A 21 4.16 7.81 7.74
N SER A 22 3.14 7.48 8.52
CA SER A 22 3.21 6.45 9.57
C SER A 22 3.17 5.02 9.05
N MET A 23 2.98 4.82 7.74
CA MET A 23 2.87 3.48 7.17
C MET A 23 4.17 2.69 7.38
N ARG A 24 4.01 1.51 7.97
CA ARG A 24 5.03 0.48 8.13
C ARG A 24 4.45 -0.86 7.69
N LEU A 25 5.28 -1.72 7.09
CA LEU A 25 4.87 -3.10 6.85
C LEU A 25 4.60 -3.83 8.17
N PHE A 26 3.74 -4.84 8.11
CA PHE A 26 3.41 -5.69 9.27
C PHE A 26 4.36 -6.90 9.41
N THR A 27 5.27 -7.06 8.45
CA THR A 27 6.26 -8.14 8.38
C THR A 27 7.68 -7.57 8.43
N PRO A 28 8.64 -8.26 9.07
CA PRO A 28 10.03 -7.81 9.14
C PRO A 28 10.72 -7.72 7.77
N ARG A 29 11.79 -6.92 7.67
CA ARG A 29 12.60 -6.78 6.44
C ARG A 29 13.04 -8.13 5.87
N ALA A 30 13.43 -9.09 6.71
CA ALA A 30 13.86 -10.43 6.29
C ALA A 30 12.79 -11.20 5.49
N MET A 31 11.50 -10.89 5.68
CA MET A 31 10.39 -11.54 4.97
C MET A 31 9.95 -10.80 3.71
N ASN A 32 10.49 -9.61 3.44
CA ASN A 32 10.07 -8.75 2.33
C ASN A 32 11.17 -8.54 1.28
N GLN A 33 12.17 -9.44 1.25
CA GLN A 33 13.29 -9.35 0.31
C GLN A 33 12.98 -10.16 -0.96
N LEU A 34 13.33 -9.60 -2.10
CA LEU A 34 13.33 -10.27 -3.38
C LEU A 34 14.61 -11.11 -3.55
N PRO A 35 14.56 -12.19 -4.35
CA PRO A 35 15.68 -13.10 -4.54
C PRO A 35 16.97 -12.39 -4.93
N GLY A 36 18.08 -12.76 -4.28
CA GLY A 36 19.40 -12.25 -4.61
C GLY A 36 19.70 -10.83 -4.11
N LEU A 37 18.79 -10.15 -3.40
CA LEU A 37 19.08 -8.82 -2.85
C LEU A 37 18.46 -8.57 -1.48
N ILE A 38 19.31 -8.29 -0.50
CA ILE A 38 18.86 -8.00 0.87
C ILE A 38 18.27 -6.60 1.00
N MET A 39 17.23 -6.45 1.83
CA MET A 39 16.74 -5.14 2.23
C MET A 39 17.59 -4.64 3.41
N VAL A 40 18.23 -3.48 3.23
CA VAL A 40 19.17 -2.89 4.21
C VAL A 40 18.45 -2.52 5.52
N GLY A 41 19.16 -2.62 6.64
CA GLY A 41 18.69 -2.26 7.98
C GLY A 41 18.52 -3.47 8.91
N ASP A 42 17.92 -3.25 10.08
CA ASP A 42 17.61 -4.33 11.02
C ASP A 42 16.63 -5.32 10.37
N GLN A 43 17.09 -6.57 10.24
CA GLN A 43 16.36 -7.67 9.62
C GLN A 43 15.10 -8.06 10.40
N LYS A 44 15.07 -7.78 11.71
CA LYS A 44 13.89 -7.95 12.58
C LYS A 44 13.02 -6.69 12.63
N GLY A 45 13.45 -5.59 12.02
CA GLY A 45 12.70 -4.35 11.95
C GLY A 45 11.65 -4.36 10.83
N TYR A 46 10.67 -3.47 10.94
CA TYR A 46 9.55 -3.34 10.00
C TYR A 46 9.80 -2.15 9.09
N PRO A 47 9.95 -2.35 7.77
CA PRO A 47 10.32 -1.27 6.87
C PRO A 47 9.18 -0.26 6.70
N ASP A 48 9.56 0.99 6.47
CA ASP A 48 8.64 2.06 6.13
C ASP A 48 8.35 2.19 4.64
N LYS A 49 7.43 3.10 4.30
CA LYS A 49 6.98 3.32 2.93
C LYS A 49 8.13 3.72 2.00
N HIS A 50 9.12 4.47 2.49
CA HIS A 50 10.27 4.92 1.71
C HIS A 50 11.26 3.77 1.53
N GLU A 51 11.55 3.04 2.60
CA GLU A 51 12.43 1.87 2.54
C GLU A 51 11.93 0.82 1.55
N VAL A 52 10.62 0.54 1.51
CA VAL A 52 10.04 -0.38 0.52
C VAL A 52 10.18 0.19 -0.89
N ALA A 53 9.88 1.48 -1.08
CA ALA A 53 9.93 2.12 -2.38
C ALA A 53 11.35 2.13 -2.97
N ASP A 54 12.32 2.55 -2.16
CA ASP A 54 13.72 2.67 -2.55
C ASP A 54 14.36 1.29 -2.74
N TYR A 55 13.94 0.29 -1.96
CA TYR A 55 14.35 -1.10 -2.18
C TYR A 55 13.90 -1.62 -3.56
N LEU A 56 12.64 -1.39 -3.95
CA LEU A 56 12.13 -1.86 -5.24
C LEU A 56 12.82 -1.16 -6.43
N GLU A 57 13.06 0.14 -6.31
CA GLU A 57 13.81 0.88 -7.31
C GLU A 57 15.25 0.38 -7.44
N PHE A 58 15.95 0.23 -6.31
CA PHE A 58 17.31 -0.28 -6.30
C PHE A 58 17.38 -1.72 -6.84
N TYR A 59 16.40 -2.56 -6.52
CA TYR A 59 16.31 -3.92 -7.04
C TYR A 59 16.22 -3.94 -8.57
N ALA A 60 15.40 -3.07 -9.16
CA ALA A 60 15.26 -2.96 -10.61
C ALA A 60 16.56 -2.52 -11.27
N GLN A 61 17.26 -1.54 -10.68
CA GLN A 61 18.57 -1.07 -11.17
C GLN A 61 19.66 -2.15 -11.04
N HIS A 62 19.76 -2.78 -9.87
CA HIS A 62 20.75 -3.82 -9.56
C HIS A 62 20.65 -5.00 -10.53
N ASN A 63 19.43 -5.44 -10.83
CA ASN A 63 19.16 -6.56 -11.74
C ASN A 63 19.01 -6.12 -13.20
N LYS A 64 19.20 -4.83 -13.52
CA LYS A 64 19.08 -4.26 -14.87
C LYS A 64 17.75 -4.61 -15.54
N LEU A 65 16.66 -4.56 -14.77
CA LEU A 65 15.32 -4.84 -15.28
C LEU A 65 14.92 -3.78 -16.30
N HIS A 66 14.29 -4.20 -17.40
CA HIS A 66 13.81 -3.30 -18.43
C HIS A 66 12.43 -2.75 -18.04
N VAL A 67 12.43 -1.59 -17.38
CA VAL A 67 11.22 -0.89 -16.93
C VAL A 67 11.02 0.38 -17.75
N LEU A 68 9.85 0.54 -18.34
CA LEU A 68 9.41 1.81 -18.92
C LEU A 68 8.47 2.50 -17.93
N LEU A 69 8.87 3.71 -17.51
CA LEU A 69 8.13 4.57 -16.60
C LEU A 69 7.10 5.40 -17.36
N ASN A 70 6.14 5.97 -16.65
CA ASN A 70 5.03 6.76 -17.23
C ASN A 70 4.17 6.00 -18.25
N LYS A 71 4.15 4.66 -18.18
CA LYS A 71 3.37 3.78 -19.06
C LYS A 71 2.11 3.29 -18.36
N ASN A 72 1.12 4.19 -18.25
CA ASN A 72 -0.20 3.82 -17.73
C ASN A 72 -0.99 3.03 -18.78
N VAL A 73 -1.03 1.71 -18.65
CA VAL A 73 -1.87 0.83 -19.50
C VAL A 73 -3.33 0.95 -19.09
N TYR A 74 -4.19 1.38 -20.02
CA TYR A 74 -5.62 1.52 -19.77
C TYR A 74 -6.49 0.49 -20.49
N SER A 75 -5.94 -0.20 -21.49
CA SER A 75 -6.65 -1.27 -22.21
C SER A 75 -5.71 -2.42 -22.54
N VAL A 76 -6.24 -3.64 -22.46
CA VAL A 76 -5.60 -4.88 -22.90
C VAL A 76 -6.63 -5.67 -23.70
N GLU A 77 -6.27 -6.02 -24.92
CA GLU A 77 -7.08 -6.84 -25.82
C GLU A 77 -6.28 -8.10 -26.19
N TYR A 78 -6.94 -9.26 -26.30
CA TYR A 78 -6.29 -10.51 -26.70
C TYR A 78 -6.93 -11.05 -27.98
N ASN A 79 -6.18 -11.01 -29.08
CA ASN A 79 -6.60 -11.45 -30.40
C ASN A 79 -5.46 -12.23 -31.06
N ASP A 80 -5.79 -13.26 -31.85
CA ASP A 80 -4.81 -14.04 -32.62
C ASP A 80 -3.56 -14.48 -31.83
N GLN A 81 -3.77 -14.92 -30.58
CA GLN A 81 -2.72 -15.36 -29.66
C GLN A 81 -1.73 -14.27 -29.20
N ILE A 82 -2.10 -13.00 -29.34
CA ILE A 82 -1.29 -11.85 -28.96
C ILE A 82 -2.11 -10.91 -28.07
N TYR A 83 -1.50 -10.47 -26.96
CA TYR A 83 -2.01 -9.35 -26.17
C TYR A 83 -1.56 -8.04 -26.81
N SER A 84 -2.49 -7.11 -27.02
CA SER A 84 -2.23 -5.73 -27.40
C SER A 84 -2.61 -4.80 -26.24
N LEU A 85 -1.67 -3.98 -25.80
CA LEU A 85 -1.82 -3.07 -24.67
C LEU A 85 -1.78 -1.63 -25.18
N LYS A 86 -2.73 -0.80 -24.74
CA LYS A 86 -2.75 0.63 -25.06
C LYS A 86 -2.37 1.44 -23.82
N THR A 87 -1.43 2.36 -23.96
CA THR A 87 -0.99 3.26 -22.88
C THR A 87 -1.54 4.67 -23.07
N GLN A 88 -1.70 5.39 -21.97
CA GLN A 88 -2.35 6.71 -21.96
C GLN A 88 -1.60 7.77 -22.77
N ASP A 89 -0.29 7.59 -22.98
CA ASP A 89 0.55 8.43 -23.84
C ASP A 89 0.43 8.10 -25.34
N GLY A 90 -0.46 7.17 -25.71
CA GLY A 90 -0.77 6.81 -27.10
C GLY A 90 0.07 5.68 -27.68
N GLU A 91 1.04 5.16 -26.94
CA GLU A 91 1.82 4.00 -27.39
C GLU A 91 1.01 2.69 -27.32
N THR A 92 1.44 1.71 -28.11
CA THR A 92 0.86 0.37 -28.12
C THR A 92 1.97 -0.67 -28.03
N PHE A 93 1.77 -1.64 -27.15
CA PHE A 93 2.70 -2.75 -26.93
C PHE A 93 2.04 -4.07 -27.29
N GLN A 94 2.83 -5.03 -27.76
CA GLN A 94 2.35 -6.38 -28.05
C GLN A 94 3.19 -7.43 -27.32
N ALA A 95 2.53 -8.45 -26.81
CA ALA A 95 3.19 -9.55 -26.12
C ALA A 95 2.44 -10.87 -26.31
N LYS A 96 3.16 -11.98 -26.36
CA LYS A 96 2.58 -13.33 -26.37
C LYS A 96 2.11 -13.78 -24.99
N CYS A 97 2.72 -13.22 -23.94
CA CYS A 97 2.40 -13.52 -22.56
C CYS A 97 2.24 -12.21 -21.80
N LEU A 98 1.25 -12.15 -20.92
CA LEU A 98 0.98 -10.98 -20.09
C LEU A 98 0.92 -11.41 -18.63
N VAL A 99 1.64 -10.67 -17.78
CA VAL A 99 1.51 -10.77 -16.33
C VAL A 99 0.89 -9.47 -15.83
N ASN A 100 -0.30 -9.58 -15.24
CA ASN A 100 -0.91 -8.44 -14.56
C ASN A 100 -0.37 -8.34 -13.12
N ALA A 101 0.46 -7.31 -12.87
CA ALA A 101 1.06 -7.03 -11.57
C ALA A 101 0.58 -5.69 -10.97
N THR A 102 -0.61 -5.20 -11.37
CA THR A 102 -1.15 -3.89 -10.93
C THR A 102 -1.62 -3.85 -9.47
N GLY A 103 -1.81 -5.02 -8.85
CA GLY A 103 -2.28 -5.15 -7.47
C GLY A 103 -3.76 -4.80 -7.28
N ALA A 104 -4.34 -5.19 -6.14
CA ALA A 104 -5.79 -5.11 -5.91
C ALA A 104 -6.27 -3.81 -5.22
N ASN A 105 -5.37 -2.99 -4.69
CA ASN A 105 -5.70 -1.87 -3.78
C ASN A 105 -5.42 -0.49 -4.39
N GLN A 106 -5.64 -0.34 -5.70
CA GLN A 106 -5.32 0.91 -6.42
C GLN A 106 -6.48 1.91 -6.46
N LYS A 107 -7.71 1.45 -6.21
CA LYS A 107 -8.91 2.29 -6.20
C LYS A 107 -9.52 2.28 -4.81
N VAL A 108 -9.73 3.46 -4.25
CA VAL A 108 -10.42 3.59 -2.97
C VAL A 108 -11.90 3.28 -3.14
N ASN A 109 -12.44 2.51 -2.19
CA ASN A 109 -13.87 2.33 -2.04
C ASN A 109 -14.42 3.41 -1.10
N VAL A 110 -15.12 4.40 -1.68
CA VAL A 110 -15.80 5.45 -0.93
C VAL A 110 -17.26 5.04 -0.75
N LEU A 111 -17.72 4.99 0.50
CA LEU A 111 -19.08 4.57 0.84
C LEU A 111 -20.09 5.66 0.45
N ASP A 112 -21.21 5.30 -0.17
CA ASP A 112 -22.20 6.29 -0.64
C ASP A 112 -22.76 7.19 0.48
N ILE A 113 -22.85 6.67 1.71
CA ILE A 113 -23.25 7.45 2.89
C ILE A 113 -22.36 8.68 3.14
N SER A 114 -21.12 8.71 2.62
CA SER A 114 -20.23 9.86 2.73
C SER A 114 -20.83 11.13 2.09
N ARG A 115 -21.74 10.97 1.13
CA ARG A 115 -22.42 12.07 0.43
C ARG A 115 -23.50 12.74 1.27
N ASP A 116 -24.03 12.03 2.26
CA ASP A 116 -25.10 12.52 3.14
C ASP A 116 -24.54 13.21 4.40
N ILE A 117 -23.23 13.13 4.62
CA ILE A 117 -22.54 13.79 5.73
C ILE A 117 -22.39 15.28 5.39
N SER A 118 -22.62 16.14 6.40
CA SER A 118 -22.46 17.60 6.27
C SER A 118 -21.11 17.97 5.67
N ALA A 119 -21.12 18.93 4.72
CA ALA A 119 -19.91 19.47 4.10
C ALA A 119 -18.97 20.17 5.09
N GLU A 120 -19.45 20.52 6.28
CA GLU A 120 -18.63 21.08 7.37
C GLU A 120 -17.71 20.02 8.01
N ILE A 121 -18.01 18.73 7.84
CA ILE A 121 -17.19 17.64 8.33
C ILE A 121 -16.11 17.32 7.29
N GLN A 122 -14.85 17.51 7.67
CA GLN A 122 -13.72 17.11 6.85
C GLN A 122 -13.72 15.59 6.67
N GLN A 123 -13.78 15.13 5.42
CA GLN A 123 -13.71 13.72 5.05
C GLN A 123 -12.43 13.48 4.25
N LEU A 124 -11.65 12.47 4.65
CA LEU A 124 -10.44 12.04 3.94
C LEU A 124 -10.50 10.55 3.69
N THR A 125 -10.15 10.14 2.47
CA THR A 125 -9.83 8.75 2.17
C THR A 125 -8.38 8.43 2.55
N ILE A 126 -8.06 7.13 2.65
CA ILE A 126 -6.73 6.67 3.10
C ILE A 126 -5.58 7.11 2.17
N ASP A 127 -5.85 7.34 0.89
CA ASP A 127 -4.90 7.87 -0.10
C ASP A 127 -4.77 9.40 -0.06
N GLN A 128 -5.73 10.11 0.55
CA GLN A 128 -5.67 11.56 0.79
C GLN A 128 -5.01 11.89 2.13
N TYR A 129 -5.15 11.01 3.12
CA TYR A 129 -4.48 11.15 4.42
C TYR A 129 -2.97 10.85 4.31
N GLN A 130 -2.15 11.77 4.81
CA GLN A 130 -0.70 11.67 4.89
C GLN A 130 -0.23 11.65 6.34
N ASN A 131 -0.72 12.58 7.16
CA ASN A 131 -0.33 12.69 8.57
C ASN A 131 -1.35 13.51 9.39
N PRO A 132 -1.25 13.49 10.73
CA PRO A 132 -2.25 14.11 11.60
C PRO A 132 -2.40 15.62 11.43
N LYS A 133 -1.41 16.31 10.84
CA LYS A 133 -1.44 17.77 10.67
C LYS A 133 -2.49 18.23 9.66
N GLN A 134 -3.01 17.33 8.83
CA GLN A 134 -4.09 17.63 7.88
C GLN A 134 -5.46 17.70 8.55
N LEU A 135 -5.60 17.22 9.79
CA LEU A 135 -6.88 17.11 10.47
C LEU A 135 -7.19 18.39 11.23
N SER A 136 -8.37 18.95 10.98
CA SER A 136 -8.83 20.18 11.67
C SER A 136 -9.57 19.89 12.98
N SER A 137 -10.09 18.68 13.16
CA SER A 137 -10.89 18.27 14.32
C SER A 137 -10.07 17.44 15.31
N GLN A 138 -10.35 17.60 16.59
CA GLN A 138 -9.84 16.71 17.66
C GLN A 138 -10.56 15.36 17.71
N ASN A 139 -11.81 15.29 17.25
CA ASN A 139 -12.62 14.08 17.25
C ASN A 139 -12.61 13.46 15.85
N ILE A 140 -12.10 12.24 15.73
CA ILE A 140 -11.89 11.54 14.47
C ILE A 140 -12.68 10.23 14.45
N ALA A 141 -13.51 10.06 13.43
CA ALA A 141 -14.16 8.79 13.11
C ALA A 141 -13.37 8.08 12.00
N ILE A 142 -12.93 6.86 12.25
CA ILE A 142 -12.28 6.00 11.24
C ILE A 142 -13.26 4.90 10.86
N ILE A 143 -13.64 4.87 9.58
CA ILE A 143 -14.57 3.88 9.05
C ILE A 143 -13.79 2.71 8.46
N GLY A 144 -13.85 1.56 9.12
CA GLY A 144 -13.20 0.32 8.68
C GLY A 144 -11.94 -0.03 9.47
N ASP A 145 -11.94 -1.23 10.05
CA ASP A 145 -10.87 -1.77 10.89
C ASP A 145 -9.85 -2.62 10.11
N GLY A 146 -9.65 -2.32 8.82
CA GLY A 146 -8.59 -2.93 8.02
C GLY A 146 -7.20 -2.59 8.56
N SER A 147 -6.16 -3.20 7.98
CA SER A 147 -4.76 -2.94 8.38
C SER A 147 -4.40 -1.44 8.32
N GLY A 148 -4.80 -0.74 7.26
CA GLY A 148 -4.63 0.71 7.12
C GLY A 148 -5.42 1.49 8.18
N GLY A 149 -6.72 1.20 8.35
CA GLY A 149 -7.58 1.88 9.33
C GLY A 149 -7.06 1.74 10.76
N ARG A 150 -6.61 0.54 11.16
CA ARG A 150 -6.01 0.30 12.49
C ARG A 150 -4.68 1.02 12.67
N GLN A 151 -3.84 1.08 11.63
CA GLN A 151 -2.55 1.78 11.71
C GLN A 151 -2.75 3.29 11.87
N VAL A 152 -3.66 3.89 11.09
CA VAL A 152 -4.05 5.31 11.24
C VAL A 152 -4.71 5.56 12.59
N ALA A 153 -5.59 4.67 13.06
CA ALA A 153 -6.21 4.78 14.38
C ALA A 153 -5.16 4.81 15.49
N LYS A 154 -4.18 3.90 15.43
CA LYS A 154 -3.08 3.83 16.41
C LYS A 154 -2.17 5.07 16.34
N GLU A 155 -1.95 5.64 15.17
CA GLU A 155 -1.23 6.90 15.03
C GLU A 155 -2.00 8.05 15.69
N LEU A 156 -3.26 8.23 15.30
CA LEU A 156 -4.08 9.36 15.71
C LEU A 156 -4.47 9.32 17.19
N ALA A 157 -4.63 8.13 17.78
CA ALA A 157 -4.94 8.00 19.21
C ALA A 157 -3.87 8.60 20.15
N LYS A 158 -2.67 8.94 19.63
CA LYS A 158 -1.64 9.65 20.39
C LYS A 158 -1.95 11.13 20.59
N THR A 159 -2.78 11.72 19.73
CA THR A 159 -3.00 13.17 19.65
C THR A 159 -4.45 13.60 19.44
N HIS A 160 -5.37 12.65 19.20
CA HIS A 160 -6.78 12.89 18.87
C HIS A 160 -7.69 11.91 19.62
N ASN A 161 -8.96 12.26 19.78
CA ASN A 161 -10.01 11.36 20.23
C ASN A 161 -10.50 10.53 19.03
N VAL A 162 -10.16 9.25 19.00
CA VAL A 162 -10.43 8.37 17.85
C VAL A 162 -11.51 7.35 18.16
N THR A 163 -12.54 7.31 17.32
CA THR A 163 -13.53 6.21 17.27
C THR A 163 -13.27 5.36 16.03
N LEU A 164 -12.97 4.08 16.22
CA LEU A 164 -12.78 3.11 15.13
C LEU A 164 -14.06 2.29 14.92
N PHE A 165 -14.73 2.52 13.79
CA PHE A 165 -15.91 1.76 13.42
C PHE A 165 -15.50 0.43 12.77
N CYS A 166 -15.73 -0.65 13.51
CA CYS A 166 -15.49 -2.01 13.05
C CYS A 166 -16.73 -2.54 12.33
N GLY A 167 -16.54 -3.17 11.17
CA GLY A 167 -17.62 -3.88 10.48
C GLY A 167 -17.92 -5.22 11.17
N SER A 168 -18.20 -6.26 10.38
CA SER A 168 -18.40 -7.61 10.92
C SER A 168 -17.15 -8.13 11.66
N PRO A 169 -17.33 -8.91 12.75
CA PRO A 169 -16.22 -9.55 13.45
C PRO A 169 -15.36 -10.38 12.49
N ARG A 170 -14.03 -10.27 12.60
CA ARG A 170 -13.08 -11.08 11.82
C ARG A 170 -12.32 -12.04 12.74
N PRO A 171 -12.20 -13.33 12.36
CA PRO A 171 -11.36 -14.26 13.11
C PRO A 171 -9.89 -13.81 13.03
N PHE A 172 -9.22 -13.77 14.17
CA PHE A 172 -7.79 -13.46 14.23
C PHE A 172 -6.97 -14.72 13.97
N ALA A 173 -5.99 -14.64 13.08
CA ALA A 173 -4.97 -15.67 12.95
C ALA A 173 -4.06 -15.69 14.22
N PRO A 174 -3.47 -16.84 14.58
CA PRO A 174 -2.52 -16.92 15.68
C PRO A 174 -1.35 -15.95 15.50
N GLN A 175 -0.96 -15.30 16.59
CA GLN A 175 -0.01 -14.18 16.61
C GLN A 175 1.46 -14.62 16.42
N GLU A 176 1.73 -15.92 16.53
CA GLU A 176 3.01 -16.53 16.21
C GLU A 176 2.82 -17.57 15.12
N LEU A 177 3.51 -17.39 14.00
CA LEU A 177 3.70 -18.42 12.99
C LEU A 177 5.19 -18.78 12.99
N PHE A 178 5.52 -20.04 13.24
CA PHE A 178 6.89 -20.56 13.18
C PHE A 178 7.91 -19.79 14.07
N GLY A 179 7.48 -19.30 15.24
CA GLY A 179 8.34 -18.53 16.15
C GLY A 179 8.64 -17.11 15.70
N ILE A 180 7.99 -16.63 14.64
CA ILE A 180 8.04 -15.25 14.17
C ILE A 180 6.75 -14.56 14.61
N ASN A 181 6.90 -13.48 15.38
CA ASN A 181 5.79 -12.61 15.74
C ASN A 181 5.34 -11.83 14.49
N THR A 182 4.16 -12.17 13.98
CA THR A 182 3.55 -11.54 12.79
C THR A 182 2.78 -10.27 13.14
N ASP A 183 2.87 -9.84 14.40
CA ASP A 183 2.12 -8.76 14.98
C ASP A 183 3.02 -7.65 15.55
N PRO A 184 3.18 -6.50 14.86
CA PRO A 184 3.97 -5.38 15.35
C PRO A 184 3.36 -4.67 16.58
N ARG A 185 2.21 -5.11 17.12
CA ARG A 185 1.50 -4.47 18.24
C ARG A 185 2.20 -4.61 19.61
N GLN A 186 3.14 -5.54 19.81
CA GLN A 186 3.62 -5.88 21.16
C GLN A 186 4.99 -5.34 21.60
N LYS A 187 5.75 -4.56 20.82
CA LYS A 187 6.95 -3.88 21.39
C LYS A 187 6.61 -2.79 22.42
N SER A 188 5.36 -2.33 22.48
CA SER A 188 4.86 -1.47 23.55
C SER A 188 3.62 -2.12 24.15
N GLY A 189 3.63 -2.50 25.42
CA GLY A 189 2.57 -3.24 26.11
C GLY A 189 1.22 -2.50 26.27
N GLN A 190 0.77 -1.74 25.27
CA GLN A 190 -0.56 -1.17 25.21
C GLN A 190 -1.50 -2.11 24.46
N LYS A 191 -2.37 -2.76 25.23
CA LYS A 191 -3.63 -3.30 24.70
C LYS A 191 -4.44 -2.10 24.19
N LEU A 192 -4.71 -2.08 22.88
CA LEU A 192 -5.80 -1.25 22.36
C LEU A 192 -7.11 -1.86 22.89
N PRO A 193 -7.97 -1.10 23.57
CA PRO A 193 -9.28 -1.60 23.94
C PRO A 193 -10.06 -1.94 22.67
N LEU A 194 -10.78 -3.06 22.74
CA LEU A 194 -11.81 -3.46 21.78
C LEU A 194 -12.98 -2.48 21.82
#